data_AF-A0A6C0D6P5-F1
#
_entry.id   AF-A0A6C0D6P5-F1
#
_cell.length_a   1.000
_cell.length_b   1.000
_cell.length_c   1.000
_cell.angle_alpha   90.00
_cell.angle_beta   90.00
_cell.angle_gamma   90.00
#
_symmetry.space_group_name_H-M   'P 1'
#
loop_
_entity.id
_entity.type
_entity.pdbx_description
1 polymer ?
#
loop_
_entity_poly.entity_id
_entity_poly.type
_entity_poly.pdbx_seq_one_letter_code
_entity_poly.pdbx_strand_id
1 'polypeptide(L)'
;MEESKTKQCSTCKKIHEIANFIGVKGNETKTCKLCREQNKKNDANRDKTHRNAVARKNDAKPERKLVKKTWNENNYEKVALKSMNYRQRKIAKVGITEYLKQNAEMAKKWRENNQDKMIQANENKKTDKNQNYNIYKRTANLKQLDFSISFEEYVLLTEKECYYCNMIQQIGFNGIDRKEQTLGYELNNCVSCCKMCNYIKGSLSEQTFLKRITHILSHNNIVCGKFYPNSFSNHKKTSYNGYKSRANKKQIDFEINETEFHNIISNPCYLCGKKNSETHSNGIDRIDNSIGYIISNLQTCCGECNYMKKDYNIDDFMNKLKMIYDNKKMDISIENETCENIIGRSNKKSKIQIAEEREFRKQNQQNKLIDKYNDEEYKKMRALELAKNRE
;
A
#
# COMPACT_ATOMS: atom_id res chain seq x y z
N MET A 1 5.05 78.67 10.42
CA MET A 1 3.70 78.29 10.89
C MET A 1 3.30 77.04 10.13
N GLU A 2 3.41 75.85 10.73
CA GLU A 2 2.86 74.64 10.14
C GLU A 2 1.33 74.69 10.27
N GLU A 3 0.63 74.71 9.14
CA GLU A 3 -0.82 74.57 9.11
C GLU A 3 -1.20 73.22 9.72
N SER A 4 -1.79 73.25 10.91
CA SER A 4 -2.39 72.08 11.55
C SER A 4 -3.49 71.53 10.63
N LYS A 5 -3.16 70.45 9.90
CA LYS A 5 -4.13 69.78 9.03
C LYS A 5 -5.17 69.08 9.91
N THR A 6 -6.41 69.53 9.80
CA THR A 6 -7.56 68.99 10.55
C THR A 6 -8.50 68.20 9.64
N LYS A 7 -9.28 67.27 10.21
CA LYS A 7 -10.20 66.38 9.49
C LYS A 7 -11.48 66.15 10.29
N GLN A 8 -12.62 66.03 9.61
CA GLN A 8 -13.92 65.78 10.24
C GLN A 8 -14.17 64.27 10.49
N CYS A 9 -14.64 63.94 11.69
CA CYS A 9 -15.01 62.58 12.07
C CYS A 9 -16.38 62.18 11.51
N SER A 10 -16.48 61.04 10.83
CA SER A 10 -17.76 60.54 10.29
C SER A 10 -18.80 60.14 11.36
N THR A 11 -18.37 59.81 12.59
CA THR A 11 -19.24 59.40 13.70
C THR A 11 -19.75 60.58 14.52
N CYS A 12 -18.86 61.37 15.14
CA CYS A 12 -19.26 62.50 15.98
C CYS A 12 -19.40 63.83 15.23
N LYS A 13 -19.06 63.87 13.93
CA LYS A 13 -19.10 65.06 13.06
C LYS A 13 -18.22 66.23 13.50
N LYS A 14 -17.37 66.05 14.53
CA LYS A 14 -16.39 67.05 15.02
C LYS A 14 -15.09 67.02 14.20
N ILE A 15 -14.45 68.18 14.10
CA ILE A 15 -13.15 68.36 13.45
C ILE A 15 -12.05 68.09 14.49
N HIS A 16 -11.07 67.25 14.12
CA HIS A 16 -9.92 66.90 14.95
C HIS A 16 -8.63 66.93 14.13
N GLU A 17 -7.48 67.03 14.79
CA GLU A 17 -6.17 66.90 14.13
C GLU A 17 -6.02 65.55 13.42
N ILE A 18 -5.31 65.53 12.28
CA ILE A 18 -5.09 64.30 11.49
C ILE A 18 -4.45 63.16 12.31
N ALA A 19 -3.64 63.47 13.31
CA ALA A 19 -3.07 62.46 14.23
C ALA A 19 -4.14 61.58 14.88
N ASN A 20 -5.34 62.14 15.15
CA ASN A 20 -6.47 61.40 15.70
C ASN A 20 -7.10 60.41 14.71
N PHE A 21 -6.72 60.42 13.43
CA PHE A 21 -7.24 59.55 12.39
C PHE A 21 -6.30 58.41 12.03
N ILE A 22 -5.15 58.27 12.67
CA ILE A 22 -4.24 57.15 12.43
C ILE A 22 -4.73 55.90 13.19
N GLY A 23 -4.93 54.81 12.44
CA GLY A 23 -5.33 53.50 12.94
C GLY A 23 -4.16 52.71 13.51
N VAL A 24 -4.46 51.59 14.19
CA VAL A 24 -3.45 50.71 14.84
C VAL A 24 -2.44 50.12 13.84
N LYS A 25 -2.81 50.04 12.55
CA LYS A 25 -1.94 49.55 11.48
C LYS A 25 -1.26 50.68 10.70
N GLY A 26 -1.27 51.90 11.22
CA GLY A 26 -0.70 53.09 10.57
C GLY A 26 -1.55 53.67 9.44
N ASN A 27 -2.69 53.07 9.11
CA ASN A 27 -3.57 53.52 8.05
C ASN A 27 -4.51 54.65 8.51
N GLU A 28 -4.81 55.59 7.62
CA GLU A 28 -5.75 56.67 7.90
C GLU A 28 -7.19 56.15 7.99
N THR A 29 -7.96 56.68 8.94
CA THR A 29 -9.34 56.27 9.23
C THR A 29 -10.32 57.40 8.98
N LYS A 30 -11.63 57.08 8.93
CA LYS A 30 -12.73 58.06 8.75
C LYS A 30 -13.32 58.57 10.07
N THR A 31 -12.87 58.05 11.21
CA THR A 31 -13.45 58.30 12.55
C THR A 31 -12.33 58.69 13.50
N CYS A 32 -12.52 59.63 14.42
CA CYS A 32 -11.48 60.05 15.36
C CYS A 32 -11.18 58.99 16.44
N LYS A 33 -10.02 59.12 17.11
CA LYS A 33 -9.54 58.19 18.14
C LYS A 33 -10.57 57.92 19.23
N LEU A 34 -11.20 58.97 19.76
CA LEU A 34 -12.22 58.87 20.82
C LEU A 34 -13.42 58.01 20.39
N CYS A 35 -13.97 58.24 19.19
CA CYS A 35 -15.08 57.43 18.67
C CYS A 35 -14.65 55.97 18.43
N ARG A 36 -13.42 55.72 17.99
CA ARG A 36 -12.89 54.35 17.83
C ARG A 36 -12.77 53.64 19.17
N GLU A 37 -12.29 54.32 20.20
CA GLU A 37 -12.18 53.76 21.57
C GLU A 37 -13.55 53.49 22.19
N GLN A 38 -14.51 54.40 22.01
CA GLN A 38 -15.87 54.16 22.48
C GLN A 38 -16.52 52.98 21.75
N ASN A 39 -16.34 52.87 20.43
CA ASN A 39 -16.81 51.71 19.67
C ASN A 39 -16.16 50.40 20.14
N LYS A 40 -14.87 50.42 20.50
CA LYS A 40 -14.20 49.23 21.08
C LYS A 40 -14.86 48.79 22.39
N LYS A 41 -15.19 49.74 23.28
CA LYS A 41 -15.90 49.44 24.53
C LYS A 41 -17.29 48.86 24.26
N ASN A 42 -18.04 49.48 23.35
CA ASN A 42 -19.36 48.99 22.95
C ASN A 42 -19.29 47.59 22.31
N ASP A 43 -18.30 47.34 21.46
CA ASP A 43 -18.09 46.04 20.83
C ASP A 43 -17.67 44.95 21.83
N ALA A 44 -16.96 45.31 22.91
CA ALA A 44 -16.62 44.40 24.00
C ALA A 44 -17.87 43.95 24.78
N ASN A 45 -18.87 44.82 24.89
CA ASN A 45 -20.12 44.54 25.59
C ASN A 45 -21.19 43.87 24.71
N ARG A 46 -20.93 43.67 23.41
CA ARG A 46 -21.88 43.00 22.50
C ARG A 46 -21.91 41.49 22.76
N ASP A 47 -23.12 40.93 22.74
CA ASP A 47 -23.28 39.47 22.73
C ASP A 47 -22.68 38.86 21.45
N LYS A 48 -21.55 38.18 21.66
CA LYS A 48 -20.78 37.50 20.62
C LYS A 48 -21.58 36.37 19.97
N THR A 49 -22.43 35.68 20.71
CA THR A 49 -23.22 34.54 20.22
C THR A 49 -24.30 35.02 19.26
N HIS A 50 -25.07 36.05 19.66
CA HIS A 50 -26.05 36.71 18.81
C HIS A 50 -25.42 37.30 17.54
N ARG A 51 -24.32 38.06 17.66
CA ARG A 51 -23.61 38.64 16.51
C ARG A 51 -23.18 37.57 15.50
N ASN A 52 -22.61 36.46 15.99
CA ASN A 52 -22.19 35.36 15.13
C ASN A 52 -23.39 34.62 14.49
N ALA A 53 -24.53 34.55 15.17
CA ALA A 53 -25.76 33.98 14.61
C ALA A 53 -26.34 34.86 13.48
N VAL A 54 -26.39 36.17 13.68
CA VAL A 54 -26.81 37.14 12.64
C VAL A 54 -25.86 37.08 11.43
N ALA A 55 -24.54 37.04 11.66
CA ALA A 55 -23.56 36.89 10.60
C ALA A 55 -23.76 35.58 9.81
N ARG A 56 -24.00 34.45 10.49
CA ARG A 56 -24.30 33.17 9.84
C ARG A 56 -25.55 33.24 8.96
N LYS A 57 -26.63 33.87 9.44
CA LYS A 57 -27.85 34.08 8.64
C LYS A 57 -27.59 34.92 7.39
N ASN A 58 -26.82 36.01 7.53
CA ASN A 58 -26.46 36.86 6.39
C ASN A 58 -25.54 36.17 5.39
N ASP A 59 -24.55 35.40 5.85
CA ASP A 59 -23.64 34.63 5.00
C ASP A 59 -24.33 33.45 4.30
N ALA A 60 -25.46 32.97 4.84
CA ALA A 60 -26.24 31.90 4.25
C ALA A 60 -27.05 32.35 3.01
N LYS A 61 -27.26 33.66 2.85
CA LYS A 61 -28.06 34.23 1.75
C LYS A 61 -27.47 33.87 0.37
N PRO A 62 -28.28 33.44 -0.62
CA PRO A 62 -27.80 33.00 -1.93
C PRO A 62 -26.93 34.04 -2.65
N GLU A 63 -27.33 35.31 -2.62
CA GLU A 63 -26.58 36.39 -3.28
C GLU A 63 -25.18 36.57 -2.66
N ARG A 64 -25.06 36.40 -1.33
CA ARG A 64 -23.77 36.49 -0.63
C ARG A 64 -22.88 35.29 -0.93
N LYS A 65 -23.47 34.09 -1.04
CA LYS A 65 -22.75 32.88 -1.47
C LYS A 65 -22.23 33.02 -2.89
N LEU A 66 -23.03 33.56 -3.80
CA LEU A 66 -22.63 33.79 -5.19
C LEU A 66 -21.47 34.79 -5.28
N VAL A 67 -21.60 35.97 -4.66
CA VAL A 67 -20.53 36.98 -4.63
C VAL A 67 -19.23 36.40 -4.07
N LYS A 68 -19.33 35.60 -3.00
CA LYS A 68 -18.16 34.93 -2.39
C LYS A 68 -17.57 33.86 -3.32
N LYS A 69 -18.41 33.11 -4.03
CA LYS A 69 -17.98 32.11 -5.01
C LYS A 69 -17.22 32.78 -6.16
N THR A 70 -17.81 33.80 -6.79
CA THR A 70 -17.19 34.58 -7.87
C THR A 70 -15.89 35.22 -7.43
N TRP A 71 -15.84 35.80 -6.22
CA TRP A 71 -14.58 36.35 -5.68
C TRP A 71 -13.50 35.27 -5.50
N ASN A 72 -13.86 34.10 -4.97
CA ASN A 72 -12.92 32.99 -4.78
C ASN A 72 -12.40 32.43 -6.11
N GLU A 73 -13.23 32.40 -7.14
CA GLU A 73 -12.86 31.99 -8.50
C GLU A 73 -11.86 32.99 -9.10
N ASN A 74 -12.18 34.29 -9.03
CA ASN A 74 -11.32 35.36 -9.57
C ASN A 74 -10.07 35.67 -8.72
N ASN A 75 -9.94 35.09 -7.53
CA ASN A 75 -8.83 35.34 -6.60
C ASN A 75 -8.33 34.03 -5.96
N TYR A 76 -8.27 32.96 -6.76
CA TYR A 76 -7.95 31.64 -6.23
C TYR A 76 -6.53 31.56 -5.63
N GLU A 77 -5.60 32.37 -6.13
CA GLU A 77 -4.26 32.52 -5.57
C GLU A 77 -4.30 32.96 -4.09
N LYS A 78 -5.19 33.90 -3.74
CA LYS A 78 -5.39 34.34 -2.35
C LYS A 78 -6.02 33.23 -1.51
N VAL A 79 -6.94 32.45 -2.08
CA VAL A 79 -7.58 31.30 -1.41
C VAL A 79 -6.57 30.20 -1.12
N ALA A 80 -5.73 29.86 -2.09
CA ALA A 80 -4.66 28.87 -1.97
C ALA A 80 -3.61 29.29 -0.93
N LEU A 81 -3.17 30.56 -1.00
CA LEU A 81 -2.20 31.11 -0.04
C LEU A 81 -2.78 31.13 1.38
N LYS A 82 -4.04 31.54 1.55
CA LYS A 82 -4.74 31.47 2.85
C LYS A 82 -4.74 30.06 3.41
N SER A 83 -5.00 29.05 2.57
CA SER A 83 -5.02 27.65 2.96
C SER A 83 -3.63 27.15 3.41
N MET A 84 -2.57 27.53 2.71
CA MET A 84 -1.19 27.20 3.09
C MET A 84 -0.77 27.89 4.39
N ASN A 85 -1.07 29.18 4.55
CA ASN A 85 -0.80 29.93 5.78
C ASN A 85 -1.58 29.37 6.97
N TYR A 86 -2.80 28.85 6.75
CA TYR A 86 -3.53 28.13 7.79
C TYR A 86 -2.79 26.86 8.23
N ARG A 87 -2.29 26.05 7.28
CA ARG A 87 -1.51 24.84 7.59
C ARG A 87 -0.22 25.18 8.34
N GLN A 88 0.53 26.20 7.90
CA GLN A 88 1.73 26.69 8.60
C GLN A 88 1.43 27.04 10.06
N ARG A 89 0.42 27.90 10.29
CA ARG A 89 0.02 28.28 11.66
C ARG A 89 -0.46 27.09 12.48
N LYS A 90 -1.16 26.14 11.86
CA LYS A 90 -1.64 24.94 12.55
C LYS A 90 -0.46 24.06 12.97
N ILE A 91 0.51 23.82 12.08
CA ILE A 91 1.75 23.08 12.36
C ILE A 91 2.52 23.77 13.50
N ALA A 92 2.72 25.09 13.42
CA ALA A 92 3.39 25.85 14.47
C ALA A 92 2.67 25.78 15.82
N LYS A 93 1.32 25.72 15.82
CA LYS A 93 0.51 25.66 17.03
C LYS A 93 0.48 24.29 17.71
N VAL A 94 0.34 23.20 16.95
CA VAL A 94 0.14 21.85 17.52
C VAL A 94 1.36 20.94 17.38
N GLY A 95 2.36 21.34 16.60
CA GLY A 95 3.49 20.49 16.22
C GLY A 95 3.18 19.58 15.02
N ILE A 96 4.21 19.20 14.28
CA ILE A 96 4.07 18.41 13.04
C ILE A 96 3.44 17.04 13.27
N THR A 97 3.82 16.37 14.37
CA THR A 97 3.34 15.03 14.70
C THR A 97 1.83 15.03 14.95
N GLU A 98 1.34 15.95 15.77
CA GLU A 98 -0.08 16.06 16.09
C GLU A 98 -0.90 16.55 14.88
N TYR A 99 -0.34 17.45 14.07
CA TYR A 99 -0.96 17.86 12.80
C TYR A 99 -1.16 16.67 11.85
N LEU A 100 -0.14 15.81 11.69
CA LEU A 100 -0.23 14.61 10.85
C LEU A 100 -1.23 13.59 11.42
N LYS A 101 -1.30 13.44 12.75
CA LYS A 101 -2.29 12.58 13.40
C LYS A 101 -3.72 13.05 13.11
N GLN A 102 -4.00 14.34 13.27
CA GLN A 102 -5.30 14.93 12.93
C GLN A 102 -5.65 14.71 11.46
N ASN A 103 -4.68 14.85 10.54
CA ASN A 103 -4.88 14.57 9.12
C ASN A 103 -5.20 13.08 8.86
N ALA A 104 -4.52 12.17 9.55
CA ALA A 104 -4.77 10.74 9.42
C ALA A 104 -6.18 10.36 9.90
N GLU A 105 -6.66 10.98 10.99
CA GLU A 105 -8.02 10.81 11.50
C GLU A 105 -9.07 11.35 10.53
N MET A 106 -8.85 12.54 9.96
CA MET A 106 -9.73 13.09 8.92
C MET A 106 -9.78 12.19 7.68
N ALA A 107 -8.63 11.69 7.24
CA ALA A 107 -8.54 10.76 6.12
C ALA A 107 -9.25 9.43 6.44
N LYS A 108 -9.18 8.94 7.68
CA LYS A 108 -9.92 7.75 8.13
C LYS A 108 -11.43 7.96 8.00
N LYS A 109 -11.96 9.05 8.58
CA LYS A 109 -13.38 9.41 8.48
C LYS A 109 -13.83 9.56 7.02
N TRP A 110 -12.98 10.15 6.17
CA TRP A 110 -13.28 10.26 4.75
C TRP A 110 -13.42 8.89 4.09
N ARG A 111 -12.51 7.94 4.35
CA ARG A 111 -12.58 6.58 3.81
C ARG A 111 -13.83 5.83 4.29
N GLU A 112 -14.18 5.97 5.56
CA GLU A 112 -15.39 5.38 6.15
C GLU A 112 -16.66 5.92 5.48
N ASN A 113 -16.70 7.22 5.17
CA ASN A 113 -17.83 7.87 4.51
C ASN A 113 -17.83 7.75 2.97
N ASN A 114 -16.79 7.17 2.36
CA ASN A 114 -16.63 7.08 0.90
C ASN A 114 -16.16 5.66 0.50
N GLN A 115 -16.87 4.62 0.96
CA GLN A 115 -16.48 3.23 0.73
C GLN A 115 -16.40 2.87 -0.76
N ASP A 116 -17.36 3.31 -1.58
CA ASP A 116 -17.37 3.02 -3.02
C ASP A 116 -16.15 3.56 -3.74
N LYS A 117 -15.72 4.79 -3.40
CA LYS A 117 -14.48 5.37 -3.94
C LYS A 117 -13.26 4.57 -3.52
N MET A 118 -13.30 3.91 -2.36
CA MET A 118 -12.22 3.04 -1.88
C MET A 118 -12.19 1.71 -2.60
N ILE A 119 -13.34 1.13 -2.90
CA ILE A 119 -13.43 -0.07 -3.75
C ILE A 119 -12.84 0.25 -5.12
N GLN A 120 -13.30 1.33 -5.78
CA GLN A 120 -12.79 1.73 -7.10
C GLN A 120 -11.28 2.01 -7.08
N ALA A 121 -10.79 2.75 -6.08
CA ALA A 121 -9.37 3.04 -5.97
C ALA A 121 -8.53 1.78 -5.72
N ASN A 122 -9.06 0.79 -5.01
CA ASN A 122 -8.38 -0.49 -4.79
C ASN A 122 -8.36 -1.35 -6.05
N GLU A 123 -9.42 -1.35 -6.86
CA GLU A 123 -9.42 -2.00 -8.18
C GLU A 123 -8.39 -1.36 -9.11
N ASN A 124 -8.37 -0.02 -9.21
CA ASN A 124 -7.41 0.70 -10.05
C ASN A 124 -5.95 0.41 -9.65
N LYS A 125 -5.67 0.19 -8.36
CA LYS A 125 -4.33 -0.18 -7.89
C LYS A 125 -3.88 -1.55 -8.37
N LYS A 126 -4.78 -2.50 -8.62
CA LYS A 126 -4.42 -3.84 -9.10
C LYS A 126 -3.77 -3.79 -10.48
N THR A 127 -4.22 -2.87 -11.32
CA THR A 127 -3.76 -2.70 -12.71
C THR A 127 -2.65 -1.65 -12.86
N ASP A 128 -2.27 -0.97 -11.77
CA ASP A 128 -1.23 0.07 -11.80
C ASP A 128 0.17 -0.55 -11.81
N LYS A 129 0.78 -0.60 -13.01
CA LYS A 129 2.13 -1.12 -13.23
C LYS A 129 3.20 -0.34 -12.44
N ASN A 130 3.03 0.97 -12.25
CA ASN A 130 4.00 1.77 -11.49
C ASN A 130 3.95 1.42 -9.99
N GLN A 131 2.76 1.19 -9.43
CA GLN A 131 2.65 0.68 -8.05
C GLN A 131 3.28 -0.69 -7.91
N ASN A 132 3.03 -1.61 -8.86
CA ASN A 132 3.61 -2.95 -8.86
C ASN A 132 5.13 -2.92 -8.96
N TYR A 133 5.69 -2.11 -9.87
CA TYR A 133 7.13 -1.88 -9.99
C TYR A 133 7.76 -1.37 -8.69
N ASN A 134 7.14 -0.39 -8.04
CA ASN A 134 7.60 0.14 -6.76
C ASN A 134 7.56 -0.91 -5.62
N ILE A 135 6.61 -1.85 -5.67
CA ILE A 135 6.56 -2.99 -4.73
C ILE A 135 7.77 -3.91 -4.93
N TYR A 136 8.12 -4.23 -6.19
CA TYR A 136 9.29 -5.03 -6.51
C TYR A 136 10.58 -4.34 -6.02
N LYS A 137 10.78 -3.06 -6.38
CA LYS A 137 11.94 -2.26 -5.96
C LYS A 137 12.10 -2.21 -4.43
N ARG A 138 11.00 -1.96 -3.71
CA ARG A 138 11.00 -1.97 -2.24
C ARG A 138 11.34 -3.35 -1.68
N THR A 139 10.78 -4.41 -2.25
CA THR A 139 10.99 -5.79 -1.78
C THR A 139 12.42 -6.25 -2.05
N ALA A 140 13.00 -5.87 -3.19
CA ALA A 140 14.40 -6.10 -3.52
C ALA A 140 15.32 -5.43 -2.48
N ASN A 141 15.07 -4.15 -2.17
CA ASN A 141 15.84 -3.43 -1.15
C ASN A 141 15.75 -4.08 0.24
N LEU A 142 14.58 -4.55 0.66
CA LEU A 142 14.41 -5.26 1.94
C LEU A 142 15.15 -6.60 1.98
N LYS A 143 15.29 -7.25 0.83
CA LYS A 143 16.03 -8.50 0.65
C LYS A 143 17.51 -8.27 0.30
N GLN A 144 17.95 -7.02 0.21
CA GLN A 144 19.28 -6.61 -0.24
C GLN A 144 19.65 -7.25 -1.58
N LEU A 145 18.73 -7.14 -2.54
CA LEU A 145 18.92 -7.57 -3.91
C LEU A 145 19.11 -6.34 -4.79
N ASP A 146 20.04 -6.46 -5.74
CA ASP A 146 20.19 -5.46 -6.78
C ASP A 146 18.91 -5.34 -7.61
N PHE A 147 18.65 -4.12 -8.07
CA PHE A 147 17.46 -3.79 -8.83
C PHE A 147 17.84 -2.81 -9.94
N SER A 148 18.21 -3.36 -11.09
CA SER A 148 18.73 -2.60 -12.24
C SER A 148 17.70 -2.44 -13.36
N ILE A 149 16.64 -3.25 -13.39
CA ILE A 149 15.55 -3.11 -14.36
C ILE A 149 14.87 -1.74 -14.23
N SER A 150 14.78 -1.02 -15.34
CA SER A 150 14.04 0.24 -15.50
C SER A 150 12.52 0.02 -15.51
N PHE A 151 11.75 1.10 -15.38
CA PHE A 151 10.29 0.99 -15.43
C PHE A 151 9.79 0.55 -16.81
N GLU A 152 10.43 1.04 -17.87
CA GLU A 152 10.12 0.73 -19.26
C GLU A 152 10.38 -0.75 -19.57
N GLU A 153 11.54 -1.28 -19.16
CA GLU A 153 11.86 -2.70 -19.28
C GLU A 153 10.89 -3.57 -18.49
N TYR A 154 10.51 -3.15 -17.28
CA TYR A 154 9.50 -3.85 -16.48
C TYR A 154 8.16 -3.94 -17.21
N VAL A 155 7.66 -2.83 -17.79
CA VAL A 155 6.40 -2.82 -18.54
C VAL A 155 6.47 -3.82 -19.70
N LEU A 156 7.49 -3.72 -20.55
CA LEU A 156 7.69 -4.61 -21.69
C LEU A 156 7.81 -6.08 -21.27
N LEU A 157 8.47 -6.36 -20.15
CA LEU A 157 8.62 -7.72 -19.65
C LEU A 157 7.28 -8.27 -19.15
N THR A 158 6.50 -7.49 -18.40
CA THR A 158 5.22 -7.95 -17.82
C THR A 158 4.11 -8.17 -18.84
N GLU A 159 4.19 -7.56 -20.02
CA GLU A 159 3.22 -7.74 -21.09
C GLU A 159 3.44 -9.03 -21.90
N LYS A 160 4.61 -9.65 -21.78
CA LYS A 160 4.89 -10.95 -22.39
C LYS A 160 4.09 -12.07 -21.72
N GLU A 161 3.81 -13.11 -22.49
CA GLU A 161 3.30 -14.38 -21.97
C GLU A 161 4.19 -14.92 -20.84
N CYS A 162 3.59 -15.65 -19.90
CA CYS A 162 4.33 -16.21 -18.79
C CYS A 162 5.36 -17.22 -19.31
N TYR A 163 6.63 -17.00 -19.01
CA TYR A 163 7.75 -17.82 -19.45
C TYR A 163 7.59 -19.33 -19.17
N TYR A 164 6.88 -19.69 -18.10
CA TYR A 164 6.67 -21.08 -17.72
C TYR A 164 5.45 -21.73 -18.37
N CYS A 165 4.33 -21.01 -18.51
CA CYS A 165 3.05 -21.62 -18.92
C CYS A 165 2.35 -20.94 -20.10
N ASN A 166 3.01 -19.96 -20.73
CA ASN A 166 2.55 -19.15 -21.86
C ASN A 166 1.22 -18.40 -21.66
N MET A 167 0.75 -18.24 -20.43
CA MET A 167 -0.47 -17.47 -20.17
C MET A 167 -0.22 -16.00 -19.84
N ILE A 168 -1.19 -15.16 -20.20
CA ILE A 168 -1.35 -13.79 -19.69
C ILE A 168 -2.50 -13.82 -18.67
N GLN A 169 -2.31 -13.17 -17.52
CA GLN A 169 -3.35 -13.09 -16.49
C GLN A 169 -4.53 -12.23 -16.97
N GLN A 170 -5.72 -12.46 -16.39
CA GLN A 170 -6.93 -11.70 -16.70
C GLN A 170 -6.79 -10.18 -16.53
N ILE A 171 -5.90 -9.73 -15.63
CA ILE A 171 -5.60 -8.30 -15.44
C ILE A 171 -4.84 -7.65 -16.62
N GLY A 172 -4.48 -8.43 -17.65
CA GLY A 172 -3.83 -7.97 -18.88
C GLY A 172 -2.30 -7.98 -18.85
N PHE A 173 -1.68 -8.32 -17.71
CA PHE A 173 -0.22 -8.44 -17.62
C PHE A 173 0.21 -9.41 -16.50
N ASN A 174 1.45 -9.87 -16.59
CA ASN A 174 2.09 -10.78 -15.65
C ASN A 174 2.91 -10.04 -14.59
N GLY A 175 3.41 -10.77 -13.60
CA GLY A 175 4.50 -10.29 -12.76
C GLY A 175 5.85 -10.60 -13.39
N ILE A 176 6.90 -10.44 -12.59
CA ILE A 176 8.24 -10.93 -12.92
C ILE A 176 8.66 -12.00 -11.91
N ASP A 177 9.37 -13.01 -12.40
CA ASP A 177 10.10 -14.00 -11.60
C ASP A 177 11.61 -13.91 -11.92
N ARG A 178 12.43 -14.27 -10.94
CA ARG A 178 13.88 -14.38 -11.07
C ARG A 178 14.23 -15.85 -11.31
N LYS A 179 14.88 -16.15 -12.44
CA LYS A 179 15.32 -17.52 -12.76
C LYS A 179 16.24 -18.04 -11.65
N GLU A 180 17.31 -17.28 -11.40
CA GLU A 180 18.24 -17.50 -10.30
C GLU A 180 17.92 -16.62 -9.10
N GLN A 181 17.69 -17.25 -7.94
CA GLN A 181 17.22 -16.55 -6.75
C GLN A 181 18.33 -15.82 -5.99
N THR A 182 19.59 -16.20 -6.23
CA THR A 182 20.81 -15.55 -5.72
C THR A 182 21.08 -14.21 -6.38
N LEU A 183 20.67 -14.02 -7.63
CA LEU A 183 20.88 -12.79 -8.41
C LEU A 183 19.77 -11.75 -8.18
N GLY A 184 20.06 -10.50 -8.54
CA GLY A 184 19.13 -9.38 -8.42
C GLY A 184 18.00 -9.39 -9.45
N TYR A 185 17.27 -8.28 -9.51
CA TYR A 185 16.33 -7.97 -10.58
C TYR A 185 17.09 -7.30 -11.73
N GLU A 186 17.71 -8.15 -12.54
CA GLU A 186 18.43 -7.81 -13.76
C GLU A 186 17.66 -8.35 -14.98
N LEU A 187 17.74 -7.67 -16.13
CA LEU A 187 16.93 -8.00 -17.30
C LEU A 187 17.15 -9.43 -17.82
N ASN A 188 18.40 -9.93 -17.76
CA ASN A 188 18.77 -11.28 -18.17
C ASN A 188 18.37 -12.38 -17.16
N ASN A 189 18.16 -12.02 -15.89
CA ASN A 189 17.73 -12.93 -14.83
C ASN A 189 16.21 -12.95 -14.66
N CYS A 190 15.51 -11.88 -15.05
CA CYS A 190 14.07 -11.77 -14.89
C CYS A 190 13.30 -12.26 -16.11
N VAL A 191 12.19 -12.93 -15.85
CA VAL A 191 11.25 -13.40 -16.88
C VAL A 191 9.82 -13.00 -16.52
N SER A 192 8.97 -12.85 -17.54
CA SER A 192 7.53 -12.67 -17.34
C SER A 192 6.97 -13.91 -16.63
N CYS A 193 6.25 -13.72 -15.53
CA CYS A 193 5.72 -14.84 -14.77
C CYS A 193 4.36 -14.52 -14.15
N CYS A 194 3.38 -15.36 -14.44
CA CYS A 194 2.07 -15.26 -13.79
C CYS A 194 2.19 -15.58 -12.29
N LYS A 195 1.23 -15.07 -11.51
CA LYS A 195 1.23 -15.22 -10.04
C LYS A 195 1.33 -16.67 -9.58
N MET A 196 0.62 -17.58 -10.23
CA MET A 196 0.56 -18.99 -9.83
C MET A 196 1.90 -19.70 -10.10
N CYS A 197 2.52 -19.52 -11.28
CA CYS A 197 3.85 -20.09 -11.56
C CYS A 197 4.90 -19.56 -10.58
N ASN A 198 4.94 -18.24 -10.34
CA ASN A 198 5.89 -17.63 -9.40
C ASN A 198 5.70 -18.19 -7.98
N TYR A 199 4.46 -18.40 -7.56
CA TYR A 199 4.14 -18.95 -6.26
C TYR A 199 4.54 -20.44 -6.11
N ILE A 200 4.27 -21.27 -7.13
CA ILE A 200 4.67 -22.69 -7.14
C ILE A 200 6.20 -22.83 -7.17
N LYS A 201 6.89 -22.04 -8.00
CA LYS A 201 8.36 -21.99 -8.03
C LYS A 201 8.93 -21.55 -6.70
N GLY A 202 8.36 -20.51 -6.09
CA GLY A 202 8.82 -19.97 -4.82
C GLY A 202 10.30 -19.60 -4.85
N SER A 203 11.09 -20.19 -3.97
CA SER A 203 12.54 -19.95 -3.87
C SER A 203 13.40 -21.00 -4.58
N LEU A 204 12.80 -21.85 -5.42
CA LEU A 204 13.53 -22.88 -6.15
C LEU A 204 14.28 -22.29 -7.35
N SER A 205 15.38 -22.95 -7.72
CA SER A 205 15.97 -22.81 -9.05
C SER A 205 14.99 -23.31 -10.10
N GLU A 206 15.14 -22.82 -11.33
CA GLU A 206 14.30 -23.24 -12.45
C GLU A 206 14.33 -24.76 -12.64
N GLN A 207 15.50 -25.38 -12.62
CA GLN A 207 15.63 -26.83 -12.80
C GLN A 207 14.92 -27.63 -11.70
N THR A 208 15.10 -27.26 -10.43
CA THR A 208 14.44 -27.95 -9.31
C THR A 208 12.92 -27.80 -9.40
N PHE A 209 12.47 -26.63 -9.83
CA PHE A 209 11.05 -26.37 -10.07
C PHE A 209 10.49 -27.31 -11.15
N LEU A 210 11.15 -27.42 -12.32
CA LEU A 210 10.70 -28.31 -13.41
C LEU A 210 10.77 -29.81 -13.03
N LYS A 211 11.79 -30.23 -12.27
CA LYS A 211 11.91 -31.59 -11.72
C LYS A 211 10.73 -31.93 -10.80
N ARG A 212 10.32 -31.01 -9.91
CA ARG A 212 9.15 -31.22 -9.04
C ARG A 212 7.86 -31.40 -9.83
N ILE A 213 7.64 -30.56 -10.84
CA ILE A 213 6.47 -30.64 -11.72
C ILE A 213 6.42 -32.00 -12.41
N THR A 214 7.52 -32.40 -13.05
CA THR A 214 7.63 -33.68 -13.74
C THR A 214 7.34 -34.86 -12.80
N HIS A 215 7.91 -34.83 -11.60
CA HIS A 215 7.70 -35.88 -10.60
C HIS A 215 6.23 -35.97 -10.14
N ILE A 216 5.57 -34.85 -9.83
CA ILE A 216 4.16 -34.84 -9.43
C ILE A 216 3.27 -35.38 -10.56
N LEU A 217 3.44 -34.88 -11.79
CA LEU A 217 2.62 -35.33 -12.91
C LEU A 217 2.84 -36.81 -13.23
N SER A 218 4.08 -37.30 -13.12
CA SER A 218 4.39 -38.72 -13.35
C SER A 218 3.82 -39.61 -12.25
N HIS A 219 3.88 -39.17 -10.99
CA HIS A 219 3.27 -39.89 -9.86
C HIS A 219 1.75 -40.03 -10.01
N ASN A 220 1.10 -39.01 -10.57
CA ASN A 220 -0.35 -39.01 -10.83
C ASN A 220 -0.72 -39.60 -12.21
N ASN A 221 0.23 -40.24 -12.91
CA ASN A 221 0.02 -40.85 -14.23
C ASN A 221 -0.51 -39.90 -15.33
N ILE A 222 -0.27 -38.60 -15.19
CA ILE A 222 -0.68 -37.60 -16.19
C ILE A 222 0.33 -37.52 -17.35
N VAL A 223 1.61 -37.79 -17.05
CA VAL A 223 2.69 -37.83 -18.04
C VAL A 223 3.61 -39.01 -17.77
N CYS A 224 4.29 -39.48 -18.82
CA CYS A 224 5.38 -40.45 -18.67
C CYS A 224 6.70 -39.70 -18.48
N GLY A 225 7.06 -39.40 -17.23
CA GLY A 225 8.29 -38.68 -16.88
C GLY A 225 9.11 -39.37 -15.80
N LYS A 226 10.32 -38.86 -15.55
CA LYS A 226 11.22 -39.36 -14.50
C LYS A 226 10.74 -38.94 -13.10
N PHE A 227 11.09 -39.74 -12.10
CA PHE A 227 10.84 -39.42 -10.71
C PHE A 227 12.03 -38.66 -10.08
N TYR A 228 11.75 -37.55 -9.42
CA TYR A 228 12.72 -36.72 -8.70
C TYR A 228 12.37 -36.57 -7.20
N PRO A 229 12.35 -37.65 -6.40
CA PRO A 229 11.98 -37.60 -4.98
C PRO A 229 12.90 -36.69 -4.15
N ASN A 230 14.17 -36.56 -4.55
CA ASN A 230 15.17 -35.72 -3.88
C ASN A 230 14.96 -34.22 -4.10
N SER A 231 14.09 -33.82 -5.03
CA SER A 231 13.75 -32.41 -5.24
C SER A 231 12.82 -31.86 -4.15
N PHE A 232 12.30 -32.70 -3.25
CA PHE A 232 11.39 -32.33 -2.16
C PHE A 232 12.09 -32.38 -0.81
N SER A 233 12.15 -31.24 -0.12
CA SER A 233 12.80 -31.11 1.18
C SER A 233 12.05 -31.87 2.29
N ASN A 234 12.79 -32.19 3.36
CA ASN A 234 12.22 -32.84 4.53
C ASN A 234 11.59 -31.82 5.50
N HIS A 235 10.59 -32.25 6.26
CA HIS A 235 9.84 -31.40 7.18
C HIS A 235 9.51 -32.14 8.45
N LYS A 236 9.41 -31.42 9.57
CA LYS A 236 9.00 -31.97 10.85
C LYS A 236 7.47 -31.99 10.97
N LYS A 237 6.91 -32.99 11.65
CA LYS A 237 5.47 -33.07 11.93
C LYS A 237 4.98 -31.88 12.77
N THR A 238 3.75 -31.45 12.50
CA THR A 238 2.96 -30.62 13.42
C THR A 238 2.07 -31.56 14.25
N SER A 239 1.90 -31.28 15.54
CA SER A 239 1.04 -32.10 16.41
C SER A 239 -0.45 -31.92 16.10
N TYR A 240 -1.27 -32.88 16.52
CA TYR A 240 -2.74 -32.81 16.48
C TYR A 240 -3.27 -31.50 17.09
N ASN A 241 -2.83 -31.17 18.31
CA ASN A 241 -3.18 -29.92 18.99
C ASN A 241 -2.73 -28.67 18.21
N GLY A 242 -1.64 -28.75 17.45
CA GLY A 242 -1.18 -27.69 16.56
C GLY A 242 -2.16 -27.43 15.42
N TYR A 243 -2.74 -28.47 14.82
CA TYR A 243 -3.79 -28.33 13.81
C TYR A 243 -5.10 -27.81 14.42
N LYS A 244 -5.55 -28.39 15.54
CA LYS A 244 -6.76 -27.97 16.25
C LYS A 244 -6.71 -26.49 16.66
N SER A 245 -5.59 -26.03 17.20
CA SER A 245 -5.38 -24.62 17.54
C SER A 245 -5.44 -23.70 16.31
N ARG A 246 -4.84 -24.12 15.18
CA ARG A 246 -4.89 -23.36 13.91
C ARG A 246 -6.32 -23.29 13.36
N ALA A 247 -7.08 -24.37 13.45
CA ALA A 247 -8.49 -24.42 13.04
C ALA A 247 -9.32 -23.45 13.88
N ASN A 248 -9.21 -23.52 15.21
CA ASN A 248 -9.89 -22.60 16.13
C ASN A 248 -9.56 -21.13 15.84
N LYS A 249 -8.27 -20.81 15.62
CA LYS A 249 -7.84 -19.44 15.29
C LYS A 249 -8.46 -18.93 13.98
N LYS A 250 -8.69 -19.83 13.02
CA LYS A 250 -9.30 -19.53 11.73
C LYS A 250 -10.82 -19.63 11.74
N GLN A 251 -11.43 -20.07 12.85
CA GLN A 251 -12.87 -20.33 12.96
C GLN A 251 -13.36 -21.29 11.86
N ILE A 252 -12.67 -22.42 11.73
CA ILE A 252 -13.04 -23.50 10.81
C ILE A 252 -13.19 -24.81 11.58
N ASP A 253 -14.07 -25.68 11.10
CA ASP A 253 -14.42 -26.93 11.79
C ASP A 253 -13.22 -27.88 11.91
N PHE A 254 -13.21 -28.64 13.00
CA PHE A 254 -12.19 -29.64 13.29
C PHE A 254 -12.84 -30.86 13.93
N GLU A 255 -13.24 -31.81 13.09
CA GLU A 255 -14.07 -32.95 13.47
C GLU A 255 -13.30 -34.27 13.58
N ILE A 256 -12.04 -34.29 13.15
CA ILE A 256 -11.19 -35.48 13.29
C ILE A 256 -10.70 -35.67 14.72
N ASN A 257 -10.61 -36.92 15.16
CA ASN A 257 -9.97 -37.30 16.40
C ASN A 257 -8.45 -37.58 16.22
N GLU A 258 -7.76 -37.83 17.33
CA GLU A 258 -6.29 -38.02 17.32
C GLU A 258 -5.87 -39.31 16.59
N THR A 259 -6.65 -40.37 16.70
CA THR A 259 -6.40 -41.64 15.98
C THR A 259 -6.53 -41.46 14.47
N GLU A 260 -7.59 -40.80 14.00
CA GLU A 260 -7.79 -40.47 12.59
C GLU A 260 -6.68 -39.56 12.06
N PHE A 261 -6.27 -38.57 12.86
CA PHE A 261 -5.14 -37.71 12.53
C PHE A 261 -3.87 -38.52 12.28
N HIS A 262 -3.52 -39.45 13.17
CA HIS A 262 -2.34 -40.31 13.03
C HIS A 262 -2.44 -41.25 11.83
N ASN A 263 -3.62 -41.79 11.56
CA ASN A 263 -3.88 -42.64 10.40
C ASN A 263 -3.75 -41.88 9.08
N ILE A 264 -4.16 -40.61 9.03
CA ILE A 264 -3.98 -39.78 7.83
C ILE A 264 -2.48 -39.53 7.64
N ILE A 265 -1.79 -38.94 8.60
CA ILE A 265 -0.40 -38.48 8.39
C ILE A 265 0.62 -39.62 8.17
N SER A 266 0.27 -40.87 8.47
CA SER A 266 1.13 -42.04 8.24
C SER A 266 1.25 -42.41 6.75
N ASN A 267 0.28 -42.03 5.93
CA ASN A 267 0.26 -42.35 4.49
C ASN A 267 1.32 -41.55 3.70
N PRO A 268 1.68 -42.01 2.48
CA PRO A 268 2.47 -41.23 1.53
C PRO A 268 1.72 -39.95 1.12
N CYS A 269 2.46 -38.94 0.67
CA CYS A 269 1.86 -37.72 0.12
C CYS A 269 1.04 -38.05 -1.13
N TYR A 270 -0.22 -37.63 -1.21
CA TYR A 270 -1.09 -37.93 -2.36
C TYR A 270 -0.62 -37.27 -3.67
N LEU A 271 0.11 -36.14 -3.60
CA LEU A 271 0.59 -35.41 -4.78
C LEU A 271 1.90 -35.94 -5.33
N CYS A 272 2.87 -36.28 -4.47
CA CYS A 272 4.22 -36.67 -4.92
C CYS A 272 4.68 -38.03 -4.40
N GLY A 273 3.87 -38.76 -3.63
CA GLY A 273 4.23 -40.07 -3.09
C GLY A 273 5.32 -40.06 -2.02
N LYS A 274 5.78 -38.88 -1.55
CA LYS A 274 6.82 -38.79 -0.50
C LYS A 274 6.35 -39.51 0.78
N LYS A 275 7.12 -40.51 1.20
CA LYS A 275 6.86 -41.32 2.40
C LYS A 275 7.48 -40.69 3.64
N ASN A 276 6.93 -41.01 4.80
CA ASN A 276 7.53 -40.67 6.09
C ASN A 276 8.91 -41.34 6.26
N SER A 277 9.81 -40.67 6.96
CA SER A 277 11.13 -41.19 7.35
C SER A 277 11.53 -40.61 8.72
N GLU A 278 12.68 -40.99 9.25
CA GLU A 278 13.20 -40.45 10.50
C GLU A 278 13.32 -38.92 10.50
N THR A 279 13.61 -38.33 9.33
CA THR A 279 13.83 -36.89 9.16
C THR A 279 12.67 -36.17 8.47
N HIS A 280 11.65 -36.90 8.00
CA HIS A 280 10.51 -36.35 7.28
C HIS A 280 9.19 -36.87 7.81
N SER A 281 8.24 -35.97 8.04
CA SER A 281 6.87 -36.32 8.32
C SER A 281 5.90 -35.53 7.42
N ASN A 282 4.93 -36.25 6.87
CA ASN A 282 3.81 -35.66 6.16
C ASN A 282 2.86 -34.95 7.13
N GLY A 283 2.07 -34.04 6.57
CA GLY A 283 1.00 -33.34 7.25
C GLY A 283 -0.34 -33.60 6.58
N ILE A 284 -1.29 -32.72 6.86
CA ILE A 284 -2.64 -32.76 6.32
C ILE A 284 -2.81 -31.59 5.35
N ASP A 285 -3.26 -31.90 4.14
CA ASP A 285 -3.82 -30.94 3.19
C ASP A 285 -5.35 -31.03 3.23
N ARG A 286 -6.01 -29.89 3.08
CA ARG A 286 -7.46 -29.80 2.90
C ARG A 286 -7.70 -29.70 1.40
N ILE A 287 -8.44 -30.64 0.82
CA ILE A 287 -8.72 -30.65 -0.62
C ILE A 287 -9.41 -29.33 -0.98
N ASP A 288 -10.51 -29.03 -0.31
CA ASP A 288 -11.19 -27.74 -0.31
C ASP A 288 -10.84 -26.95 0.95
N ASN A 289 -10.23 -25.77 0.77
CA ASN A 289 -9.84 -24.91 1.88
C ASN A 289 -10.99 -24.13 2.53
N SER A 290 -12.15 -24.07 1.86
CA SER A 290 -13.39 -23.52 2.42
C SER A 290 -14.01 -24.45 3.46
N ILE A 291 -13.71 -25.74 3.38
CA ILE A 291 -14.19 -26.77 4.32
C ILE A 291 -13.15 -26.98 5.44
N GLY A 292 -13.64 -27.32 6.63
CA GLY A 292 -12.83 -27.64 7.81
C GLY A 292 -12.06 -28.96 7.70
N TYR A 293 -11.58 -29.44 8.85
CA TYR A 293 -10.90 -30.73 9.00
C TYR A 293 -11.93 -31.83 9.27
N ILE A 294 -12.55 -32.33 8.20
CA ILE A 294 -13.45 -33.48 8.18
C ILE A 294 -12.84 -34.59 7.34
N ILE A 295 -12.97 -35.87 7.72
CA ILE A 295 -12.26 -36.99 7.09
C ILE A 295 -12.35 -36.97 5.55
N SER A 296 -13.53 -36.70 4.99
CA SER A 296 -13.76 -36.67 3.54
C SER A 296 -13.04 -35.55 2.78
N ASN A 297 -12.60 -34.49 3.47
CA ASN A 297 -11.91 -33.33 2.88
C ASN A 297 -10.38 -33.37 3.09
N LEU A 298 -9.84 -34.41 3.74
CA LEU A 298 -8.44 -34.46 4.13
C LEU A 298 -7.65 -35.44 3.28
N GLN A 299 -6.44 -35.02 2.92
CA GLN A 299 -5.45 -35.88 2.28
C GLN A 299 -4.08 -35.71 2.92
N THR A 300 -3.30 -36.78 2.92
CA THR A 300 -1.94 -36.77 3.44
C THR A 300 -1.02 -36.07 2.47
N CYS A 301 -0.33 -35.02 2.92
CA CYS A 301 0.49 -34.22 2.01
C CYS A 301 1.79 -33.77 2.65
N CYS A 302 2.89 -33.82 1.89
CA CYS A 302 4.15 -33.24 2.32
C CYS A 302 4.06 -31.70 2.32
N GLY A 303 4.88 -31.05 3.14
CA GLY A 303 4.88 -29.59 3.29
C GLY A 303 5.13 -28.83 1.98
N GLU A 304 6.06 -29.30 1.15
CA GLU A 304 6.34 -28.70 -0.17
C GLU A 304 5.12 -28.71 -1.10
N CYS A 305 4.44 -29.86 -1.23
CA CYS A 305 3.26 -29.98 -2.11
C CYS A 305 2.07 -29.17 -1.58
N ASN A 306 1.83 -29.20 -0.28
CA ASN A 306 0.77 -28.40 0.35
C ASN A 306 1.06 -26.90 0.16
N TYR A 307 2.32 -26.48 0.30
CA TYR A 307 2.72 -25.10 0.03
C TYR A 307 2.49 -24.70 -1.42
N MET A 308 2.81 -25.57 -2.40
CA MET A 308 2.60 -25.31 -3.83
C MET A 308 1.11 -25.24 -4.21
N LYS A 309 0.29 -26.19 -3.74
CA LYS A 309 -1.16 -26.22 -3.98
C LYS A 309 -1.84 -25.02 -3.33
N LYS A 310 -1.48 -24.71 -2.08
CA LYS A 310 -2.05 -23.60 -1.30
C LYS A 310 -3.58 -23.65 -1.29
N ASP A 311 -4.24 -22.66 -1.87
CA ASP A 311 -5.68 -22.48 -1.96
C ASP A 311 -6.23 -22.61 -3.37
N TYR A 312 -5.41 -23.10 -4.30
CA TYR A 312 -5.88 -23.47 -5.62
C TYR A 312 -6.71 -24.76 -5.54
N ASN A 313 -7.76 -24.82 -6.35
CA ASN A 313 -8.46 -26.05 -6.63
C ASN A 313 -7.46 -27.08 -7.20
N ILE A 314 -7.66 -28.36 -6.87
CA ILE A 314 -6.73 -29.42 -7.26
C ILE A 314 -6.62 -29.55 -8.79
N ASP A 315 -7.74 -29.46 -9.51
CA ASP A 315 -7.76 -29.60 -10.97
C ASP A 315 -7.06 -28.41 -11.62
N ASP A 316 -7.31 -27.19 -11.15
CA ASP A 316 -6.60 -25.98 -11.60
C ASP A 316 -5.09 -26.09 -11.35
N PHE A 317 -4.70 -26.63 -10.19
CA PHE A 317 -3.31 -26.86 -9.85
C PHE A 317 -2.66 -27.88 -10.79
N MET A 318 -3.28 -29.04 -10.98
CA MET A 318 -2.74 -30.09 -11.84
C MET A 318 -2.69 -29.66 -13.32
N ASN A 319 -3.73 -28.98 -13.80
CA ASN A 319 -3.75 -28.37 -15.13
C ASN A 319 -2.62 -27.36 -15.29
N LYS A 320 -2.38 -26.52 -14.28
CA LYS A 320 -1.27 -25.57 -14.30
C LYS A 320 0.09 -26.27 -14.41
N LEU A 321 0.30 -27.35 -13.64
CA LEU A 321 1.52 -28.14 -13.72
C LEU A 321 1.71 -28.71 -15.13
N LYS A 322 0.63 -29.23 -15.73
CA LYS A 322 0.65 -29.78 -17.09
C LYS A 322 1.03 -28.74 -18.14
N MET A 323 0.44 -27.54 -18.08
CA MET A 323 0.78 -26.43 -18.99
C MET A 323 2.26 -26.06 -18.91
N ILE A 324 2.83 -26.03 -17.69
CA ILE A 324 4.25 -25.74 -17.52
C ILE A 324 5.09 -26.85 -18.13
N TYR A 325 4.75 -28.11 -17.84
CA TYR A 325 5.46 -29.28 -18.37
C TYR A 325 5.48 -29.30 -19.90
N ASP A 326 4.35 -29.05 -20.55
CA ASP A 326 4.25 -29.08 -22.01
C ASP A 326 5.09 -27.99 -22.67
N ASN A 327 5.09 -26.79 -22.09
CA ASN A 327 5.90 -25.68 -22.58
C ASN A 327 7.40 -25.89 -22.33
N LYS A 328 7.77 -26.58 -21.25
CA LYS A 328 9.17 -26.74 -20.79
C LYS A 328 9.75 -28.13 -21.04
N LYS A 329 9.08 -28.94 -21.85
CA LYS A 329 9.45 -30.35 -22.07
C LYS A 329 10.88 -30.54 -22.56
N MET A 330 11.36 -29.68 -23.45
CA MET A 330 12.73 -29.76 -24.01
C MET A 330 13.80 -29.34 -22.99
N ASP A 331 13.51 -28.35 -22.15
CA ASP A 331 14.42 -27.87 -21.10
C ASP A 331 14.66 -28.94 -20.02
N ILE A 332 13.69 -29.84 -19.81
CA ILE A 332 13.77 -30.96 -18.86
C ILE A 332 14.73 -32.06 -19.34
N SER A 333 14.92 -32.22 -20.66
CA SER A 333 15.74 -33.30 -21.23
C SER A 333 17.24 -33.04 -21.25
N ILE A 334 17.68 -31.80 -20.96
CA ILE A 334 19.10 -31.42 -20.94
C ILE A 334 19.59 -31.59 -19.48
N GLU A 335 20.03 -32.79 -19.10
CA GLU A 335 20.50 -33.11 -17.74
C GLU A 335 22.00 -32.84 -17.60
N ASN A 336 22.42 -31.99 -16.65
CA ASN A 336 23.79 -32.04 -16.09
C ASN A 336 24.01 -31.37 -14.71
N GLU A 337 22.99 -31.03 -13.92
CA GLU A 337 23.21 -30.39 -12.61
C GLU A 337 22.52 -31.07 -11.42
N THR A 338 23.30 -31.12 -10.34
CA THR A 338 22.95 -31.60 -9.00
C THR A 338 21.83 -30.75 -8.40
N CYS A 339 20.94 -31.41 -7.64
CA CYS A 339 19.86 -30.74 -6.91
C CYS A 339 20.44 -29.90 -5.76
N GLU A 340 20.77 -28.64 -6.01
CA GLU A 340 21.12 -27.72 -4.92
C GLU A 340 19.87 -27.35 -4.13
N ASN A 341 20.00 -27.48 -2.81
CA ASN A 341 18.94 -27.19 -1.85
C ASN A 341 18.55 -25.71 -1.89
N ILE A 342 17.30 -25.45 -1.51
CA ILE A 342 16.69 -24.13 -1.29
C ILE A 342 17.73 -23.16 -0.72
N ILE A 343 18.07 -22.12 -1.50
CA ILE A 343 18.98 -21.07 -1.06
C ILE A 343 18.39 -20.43 0.21
N GLY A 344 19.16 -20.53 1.29
CA GLY A 344 18.80 -19.98 2.60
C GLY A 344 18.49 -18.48 2.51
N ARG A 345 17.64 -17.99 3.43
CA ARG A 345 17.30 -16.57 3.55
C ARG A 345 18.51 -15.77 4.06
N SER A 346 19.52 -15.50 3.25
CA SER A 346 20.79 -14.99 3.79
C SER A 346 20.92 -13.47 3.91
N ASN A 347 20.24 -12.63 3.11
CA ASN A 347 20.57 -11.19 3.09
C ASN A 347 19.40 -10.22 3.41
N LYS A 348 18.39 -10.65 4.19
CA LYS A 348 17.30 -9.72 4.55
C LYS A 348 17.77 -8.69 5.58
N LYS A 349 17.34 -7.43 5.40
CA LYS A 349 17.51 -6.40 6.44
C LYS A 349 16.93 -6.88 7.76
N SER A 350 17.64 -6.59 8.85
CA SER A 350 17.20 -6.91 10.20
C SER A 350 15.97 -6.07 10.57
N LYS A 351 15.19 -6.53 11.56
CA LYS A 351 14.04 -5.76 12.07
C LYS A 351 14.46 -4.37 12.59
N ILE A 352 15.67 -4.28 13.15
CA ILE A 352 16.25 -3.03 13.68
C ILE A 352 16.56 -2.08 12.52
N GLN A 353 17.31 -2.54 11.51
CA GLN A 353 17.62 -1.73 10.32
C GLN A 353 16.36 -1.19 9.63
N ILE A 354 15.32 -2.04 9.50
CA ILE A 354 14.04 -1.64 8.90
C ILE A 354 13.36 -0.55 9.75
N ALA A 355 13.42 -0.66 11.08
CA ALA A 355 12.83 0.32 11.98
C ALA A 355 13.58 1.66 11.94
N GLU A 356 14.91 1.63 11.95
CA GLU A 356 15.78 2.81 11.86
C GLU A 356 15.56 3.56 10.54
N GLU A 357 15.60 2.87 9.40
CA GLU A 357 15.32 3.47 8.09
C GLU A 357 13.90 4.03 7.98
N ARG A 358 12.93 3.41 8.65
CA ARG A 358 11.56 3.92 8.69
C ARG A 358 11.49 5.21 9.51
N GLU A 359 12.14 5.27 10.66
CA GLU A 359 12.13 6.46 11.51
C GLU A 359 12.88 7.61 10.85
N PHE A 360 14.05 7.34 10.24
CA PHE A 360 14.80 8.32 9.47
C PHE A 360 13.97 8.90 8.30
N ARG A 361 13.31 8.05 7.51
CA ARG A 361 12.42 8.51 6.43
C ARG A 361 11.26 9.34 6.95
N LYS A 362 10.67 8.95 8.09
CA LYS A 362 9.57 9.69 8.73
C LYS A 362 10.03 11.08 9.18
N GLN A 363 11.18 11.17 9.85
CA GLN A 363 11.76 12.45 10.26
C GLN A 363 12.07 13.35 9.06
N ASN A 364 12.71 12.82 8.02
CA ASN A 364 12.97 13.57 6.79
C ASN A 364 11.70 14.07 6.10
N GLN A 365 10.64 13.27 6.07
CA GLN A 365 9.35 13.70 5.51
C GLN A 365 8.71 14.81 6.36
N GLN A 366 8.82 14.74 7.69
CA GLN A 366 8.32 15.77 8.59
C GLN A 366 9.08 17.09 8.42
N ASN A 367 10.41 17.04 8.38
CA ASN A 367 11.26 18.22 8.17
C ASN A 367 10.95 18.89 6.83
N LYS A 368 10.94 18.12 5.73
CA LYS A 368 10.54 18.62 4.41
C LYS A 368 9.17 19.29 4.41
N LEU A 369 8.22 18.78 5.18
CA LEU A 369 6.88 19.35 5.28
C LEU A 369 6.86 20.67 6.06
N ILE A 370 7.68 20.78 7.11
CA ILE A 370 7.87 22.01 7.86
C ILE A 370 8.52 23.07 6.96
N ASP A 371 9.66 22.73 6.33
CA ASP A 371 10.41 23.63 5.45
C ASP A 371 9.53 24.17 4.34
N LYS A 372 8.78 23.27 3.68
CA LYS A 372 7.81 23.61 2.64
C LYS A 372 6.78 24.67 3.05
N TYR A 373 6.27 24.63 4.28
CA TYR A 373 5.25 25.60 4.72
C TYR A 373 5.84 26.86 5.36
N ASN A 374 7.11 26.80 5.77
CA ASN A 374 7.85 27.96 6.27
C ASN A 374 8.46 28.80 5.15
N ASP A 375 8.65 28.23 3.97
CA ASP A 375 9.08 28.95 2.78
C ASP A 375 7.95 29.85 2.21
N GLU A 376 8.11 31.16 2.36
CA GLU A 376 7.16 32.15 1.85
C GLU A 376 7.18 32.29 0.33
N GLU A 377 8.33 32.09 -0.31
CA GLU A 377 8.47 32.17 -1.76
C GLU A 377 7.77 30.97 -2.41
N TYR A 378 8.02 29.77 -1.88
CA TYR A 378 7.31 28.55 -2.27
C TYR A 378 5.79 28.73 -2.19
N LYS A 379 5.27 29.27 -1.08
CA LYS A 379 3.82 29.46 -0.90
C LYS A 379 3.24 30.43 -1.92
N LYS A 380 3.93 31.52 -2.25
CA LYS A 380 3.48 32.48 -3.28
C LYS A 380 3.48 31.83 -4.67
N MET A 381 4.58 31.20 -5.03
CA MET A 381 4.74 30.50 -6.32
C MET A 381 3.68 29.40 -6.50
N ARG A 382 3.51 28.55 -5.48
CA ARG A 382 2.53 27.45 -5.53
C ARG A 382 1.09 27.96 -5.57
N ALA A 383 0.79 29.08 -4.92
CA ALA A 383 -0.54 29.68 -4.97
C ALA A 383 -0.90 30.17 -6.38
N LEU A 384 0.06 30.77 -7.08
CA LEU A 384 -0.09 31.21 -8.47
C LEU A 384 -0.24 30.01 -9.41
N GLU A 385 0.59 28.98 -9.26
CA GLU A 385 0.50 27.74 -10.05
C GLU A 385 -0.87 27.07 -9.90
N LEU A 386 -1.38 26.98 -8.66
CA LEU A 386 -2.70 26.41 -8.38
C LEU A 386 -3.86 27.23 -8.95
N ALA A 387 -3.69 28.53 -9.12
CA ALA A 387 -4.67 29.38 -9.79
C ALA A 387 -4.67 29.13 -11.30
N LYS A 388 -3.49 29.09 -11.92
CA LYS A 388 -3.34 28.80 -13.36
C LYS A 388 -3.88 27.45 -13.79
N ASN A 389 -3.64 26.39 -13.01
CA ASN A 389 -4.12 25.04 -13.34
C ASN A 389 -5.65 24.87 -13.22
N ARG A 390 -6.36 25.93 -12.83
CA ARG A 390 -7.80 25.95 -12.62
C ARG A 390 -8.56 26.74 -13.68
N GLU A 391 -7.83 27.63 -14.39
CA GLU A 391 -8.26 28.27 -15.64
C GLU A 391 -8.22 27.23 -16.76
#